data_AF-A0A7C0XA38-F1
#
_entry.id   AF-A0A7C0XA38-F1
#
_cell.length_a   1.000
_cell.length_b   1.000
_cell.length_c   1.000
_cell.angle_alpha   90.00
_cell.angle_beta   90.00
_cell.angle_gamma   90.00
#
_symmetry.space_group_name_H-M   'P 1'
#
loop_
_entity.id
_entity.type
_entity.pdbx_description
1 polymer ?
#
loop_
_entity_poly.entity_id
_entity_poly.type
_entity_poly.pdbx_seq_one_letter_code
_entity_poly.pdbx_strand_id
1 'polypeptide(L)'
;MSVIIGFYGESNTGKTTVIEKIIEELVDRGYKVAAVKITDKSISLDKEGKDTWRYSESGSKIVSLVSPIETSLLFKYPMGITTLMR
;
A
#
# COMPACT_ATOMS: atom_id res chain seq x y z
N MET A 1 9.96 4.03 -17.87
CA MET A 1 10.38 2.71 -17.33
C MET A 1 10.51 2.85 -15.83
N SER A 2 9.87 1.99 -15.06
CA SER A 2 9.89 2.06 -13.59
C SER A 2 10.97 1.11 -13.05
N VAL A 3 11.74 1.57 -12.05
CA VAL A 3 12.71 0.73 -11.34
C VAL A 3 12.04 0.17 -10.10
N ILE A 4 12.19 -1.14 -9.87
CA ILE A 4 11.65 -1.84 -8.70
C ILE A 4 12.83 -2.28 -7.84
N ILE A 5 12.80 -1.93 -6.55
CA ILE A 5 13.82 -2.31 -5.56
C ILE A 5 13.13 -3.09 -4.45
N GLY A 6 13.55 -4.34 -4.23
CA GLY A 6 13.02 -5.20 -3.16
C GLY A 6 13.94 -5.25 -1.96
N PHE A 7 13.37 -5.16 -0.75
CA PHE A 7 14.10 -5.26 0.51
C PHE A 7 13.67 -6.52 1.28
N TYR A 8 14.63 -7.39 1.58
CA TYR A 8 14.39 -8.69 2.22
C TYR A 8 15.29 -8.87 3.44
N GLY A 9 14.82 -9.60 4.44
CA GLY A 9 15.56 -9.93 5.66
C GLY A 9 14.64 -10.23 6.83
N GLU A 10 15.20 -10.65 7.96
CA GLU A 10 14.43 -11.01 9.16
C GLU A 10 13.66 -9.83 9.76
N SER A 11 12.51 -10.11 10.36
CA SER A 11 11.70 -9.09 11.04
C SER A 11 12.48 -8.39 12.16
N ASN A 12 12.17 -7.12 12.40
CA ASN A 12 12.77 -6.30 13.48
C ASN A 12 14.29 -6.02 13.36
N THR A 13 14.86 -6.08 12.16
CA THR A 13 16.28 -5.78 11.87
C THR A 13 16.53 -4.35 11.37
N GLY A 14 15.54 -3.46 11.48
CA GLY A 14 15.67 -2.06 11.02
C GLY A 14 15.38 -1.83 9.54
N LYS A 15 14.88 -2.84 8.79
CA LYS A 15 14.50 -2.69 7.36
C LYS A 15 13.60 -1.49 7.12
N THR A 16 12.58 -1.32 7.94
CA THR A 16 11.62 -0.21 7.81
C THR A 16 12.33 1.13 7.88
N THR A 17 13.24 1.31 8.84
CA THR A 17 14.00 2.55 9.01
C THR A 17 14.91 2.84 7.82
N VAL A 18 15.54 1.82 7.24
CA VAL A 18 16.36 1.99 6.03
C VAL A 18 15.49 2.38 4.84
N ILE A 19 14.35 1.72 4.65
CA ILE A 19 13.41 2.01 3.56
C ILE A 19 12.87 3.44 3.68
N GLU A 20 12.49 3.89 4.88
CA GLU A 20 12.01 5.25 5.12
C GLU A 20 13.04 6.30 4.70
N LYS A 21 14.30 6.15 5.11
CA LYS A 21 15.39 7.06 4.73
C LYS A 21 15.68 7.07 3.23
N ILE A 22 15.57 5.91 2.57
CA ILE A 22 15.74 5.82 1.11
C ILE A 22 14.61 6.53 0.39
N ILE A 23 13.36 6.36 0.86
CA ILE A 23 12.20 7.06 0.28
C ILE A 23 12.38 8.57 0.43
N GLU A 24 12.73 9.05 1.62
CA GLU A 24 12.99 10.46 1.91
C GLU A 24 14.04 11.03 0.94
N GLU A 25 15.22 10.40 0.86
CA GLU A 25 16.32 10.83 -0.01
C GLU A 25 15.93 10.82 -1.50
N LEU A 26 15.17 9.82 -1.96
CA LEU A 26 14.73 9.76 -3.36
C LEU A 26 13.69 10.83 -3.69
N VAL A 27 12.77 11.10 -2.77
CA VAL A 27 11.78 12.18 -2.93
C VAL A 27 12.49 13.54 -2.94
N ASP A 28 13.46 13.76 -2.06
CA ASP A 28 14.24 15.01 -1.99
C ASP A 28 15.05 15.26 -3.29
N ARG A 29 15.48 14.18 -3.95
CA ARG A 29 16.11 14.24 -5.28
C ARG A 29 15.14 14.46 -6.45
N GLY A 30 13.83 14.57 -6.18
CA GLY A 30 12.79 14.82 -7.17
C GLY A 30 12.25 13.56 -7.87
N TYR A 31 12.55 12.36 -7.36
CA TYR A 31 11.95 11.13 -7.90
C TYR A 31 10.49 10.97 -7.43
N LYS A 32 9.64 10.43 -8.31
CA LYS A 32 8.31 9.93 -7.92
C LYS A 32 8.47 8.53 -7.36
N VAL A 33 8.18 8.36 -6.07
CA VAL A 33 8.36 7.09 -5.36
C VAL A 33 7.01 6.50 -4.99
N ALA A 34 6.84 5.20 -5.26
CA ALA A 34 5.73 4.40 -4.77
C ALA A 34 6.28 3.33 -3.81
N ALA A 35 5.59 3.09 -2.69
CA ALA A 35 5.98 2.09 -1.70
C ALA A 35 4.93 0.97 -1.62
N VAL A 36 5.39 -0.28 -1.58
CA VAL A 36 4.53 -1.46 -1.43
C VAL A 36 5.01 -2.28 -0.25
N LYS A 37 4.12 -2.54 0.71
CA LYS A 37 4.36 -3.43 1.85
C LYS A 37 3.59 -4.72 1.65
N ILE A 38 4.31 -5.85 1.70
CA ILE A 38 3.73 -7.19 1.61
C ILE A 38 3.72 -7.82 3.00
N THR A 39 2.61 -8.46 3.36
CA THR A 39 2.45 -9.21 4.61
C THR A 39 1.59 -10.45 4.34
N ASP A 40 1.88 -11.54 5.04
CA ASP A 40 1.08 -12.77 5.08
C ASP A 40 -0.08 -12.68 6.09
N LYS A 41 0.00 -11.72 7.01
CA LYS A 41 -1.07 -11.43 7.98
C LYS A 41 -2.37 -11.00 7.30
N SER A 42 -3.48 -11.55 7.77
CA SER A 42 -4.85 -11.15 7.40
C SER A 42 -5.24 -9.82 8.02
N ILE A 43 -4.71 -8.72 7.49
CA ILE A 43 -5.01 -7.34 7.94
C ILE A 43 -5.70 -6.54 6.85
N SER A 44 -6.54 -5.59 7.26
CA SER A 44 -7.22 -4.64 6.39
C SER A 44 -7.02 -3.22 6.95
N LEU A 45 -6.81 -2.25 6.05
CA LEU A 45 -6.83 -0.83 6.40
C LEU A 45 -8.26 -0.31 6.63
N ASP A 46 -9.25 -0.98 6.08
CA ASP A 46 -10.66 -0.67 6.27
C ASP A 46 -11.18 -1.20 7.60
N LYS A 47 -12.18 -0.53 8.17
CA LYS A 47 -12.73 -0.84 9.50
C LYS A 47 -14.15 -1.37 9.40
N GLU A 48 -14.41 -2.49 10.08
CA GLU A 48 -15.72 -3.12 10.15
C GLU A 48 -16.83 -2.12 10.56
N GLY A 49 -17.99 -2.24 9.92
CA GLY A 49 -19.17 -1.40 10.16
C GLY A 49 -19.11 0.01 9.55
N LYS A 50 -17.97 0.47 9.04
CA LYS A 50 -17.87 1.76 8.32
C LYS A 50 -18.44 1.66 6.91
N ASP A 51 -18.74 2.81 6.30
CA ASP A 51 -19.40 2.86 4.99
C ASP A 51 -18.59 2.14 3.90
N THR A 52 -17.27 2.38 3.83
CA THR A 52 -16.35 1.68 2.92
C THR A 52 -16.38 0.16 3.08
N TRP A 53 -16.46 -0.32 4.33
CA TRP A 53 -16.59 -1.74 4.62
C TRP A 53 -17.95 -2.27 4.19
N ARG A 54 -19.04 -1.56 4.51
CA ARG A 54 -20.41 -1.95 4.11
C ARG A 54 -20.57 -2.00 2.59
N TYR A 55 -19.93 -1.09 1.85
CA TYR A 55 -19.91 -1.12 0.39
C TYR A 55 -19.24 -2.38 -0.14
N SER A 56 -18.15 -2.82 0.50
CA SER A 56 -17.49 -4.08 0.14
C SER A 56 -18.31 -5.31 0.48
N GLU A 57 -18.95 -5.36 1.66
CA GLU A 57 -19.86 -6.45 2.05
C GLU A 57 -21.09 -6.53 1.13
N SER A 58 -21.49 -5.40 0.56
CA SER A 58 -22.57 -5.34 -0.44
C SER A 58 -22.14 -5.82 -1.83
N GLY A 59 -20.88 -6.24 -2.00
CA GLY A 59 -20.34 -6.84 -3.24
C GLY A 59 -19.38 -5.95 -4.04
N SER A 60 -19.07 -4.73 -3.58
CA SER A 60 -18.11 -3.86 -4.28
C SER A 60 -16.68 -4.38 -4.12
N LYS A 61 -16.05 -4.79 -5.23
CA LYS A 61 -14.67 -5.29 -5.23
C LYS A 61 -13.61 -4.19 -5.20
N ILE A 62 -14.00 -2.97 -5.56
CA ILE A 62 -13.14 -1.78 -5.55
C ILE A 62 -13.93 -0.69 -4.83
N VAL A 63 -13.34 -0.14 -3.77
CA VAL A 63 -13.96 0.90 -2.95
C VAL A 63 -12.98 2.06 -2.80
N SER A 64 -13.44 3.30 -2.95
CA SER A 64 -12.62 4.49 -2.75
C SER A 64 -13.12 5.30 -1.55
N LEU A 65 -12.20 5.80 -0.75
CA LEU A 65 -12.43 6.87 0.21
C LEU A 65 -11.73 8.12 -0.31
N VAL A 66 -12.47 9.20 -0.48
CA VAL A 66 -11.92 10.49 -0.92
C VAL A 66 -12.15 11.50 0.19
N SER A 67 -11.08 12.20 0.57
CA SER A 67 -11.12 13.27 1.56
C SER A 67 -10.22 14.43 1.11
N PRO A 68 -10.31 15.61 1.75
CA PRO A 68 -9.39 16.72 1.49
C PRO A 68 -7.91 16.41 1.81
N ILE A 69 -7.63 15.37 2.59
CA ILE A 69 -6.28 15.03 3.05
C ILE A 69 -5.66 13.93 2.17
N GLU A 70 -6.47 12.94 1.79
CA GLU A 70 -6.00 11.80 1.01
C GLU A 70 -7.14 11.12 0.24
N THR A 71 -6.74 10.34 -0.76
CA THR A 71 -7.60 9.37 -1.45
C THR A 71 -7.05 7.97 -1.25
N SER A 72 -7.88 7.07 -0.73
CA SER A 72 -7.58 5.66 -0.54
C SER A 72 -8.37 4.81 -1.52
N LEU A 73 -7.69 3.85 -2.15
CA LEU A 73 -8.30 2.85 -3.03
C LEU A 73 -8.12 1.46 -2.43
N LEU A 74 -9.24 0.79 -2.14
CA LEU A 74 -9.29 -0.52 -1.51
C LEU A 74 -9.69 -1.57 -2.54
N PHE A 75 -8.78 -2.48 -2.83
CA PHE A 75 -9.05 -3.69 -3.60
C PHE A 75 -9.44 -4.81 -2.63
N LYS A 76 -10.71 -5.24 -2.66
CA LYS A 76 -11.27 -6.24 -1.73
C LYS A 76 -11.06 -7.67 -2.25
N TYR A 77 -9.86 -7.90 -2.78
CA TYR A 77 -9.39 -9.18 -3.30
C TYR A 77 -7.85 -9.13 -3.38
N PRO A 78 -7.17 -10.29 -3.26
CA PRO A 78 -5.72 -10.34 -3.36
C PRO A 78 -5.25 -9.97 -4.78
N MET A 79 -4.22 -9.14 -4.87
CA MET A 79 -3.60 -8.73 -6.14
C MET A 79 -2.09 -9.02 -6.09
N GLY A 80 -1.57 -9.64 -7.15
CA GLY A 80 -0.13 -9.86 -7.29
C GLY A 80 0.61 -8.55 -7.63
N ILE A 81 1.87 -8.44 -7.19
CA ILE A 81 2.67 -7.21 -7.38
C ILE A 81 2.85 -6.83 -8.86
N THR A 82 2.98 -7.83 -9.75
CA THR A 82 3.08 -7.61 -11.19
C THR A 82 1.82 -6.98 -11.77
N THR A 83 0.64 -7.32 -11.24
CA THR A 83 -0.63 -6.72 -11.67
C THR A 83 -0.77 -5.31 -11.12
N LEU A 84 -0.34 -5.07 -9.87
CA LEU A 84 -0.38 -3.75 -9.24
C LEU A 84 0.54 -2.73 -9.94
N MET A 85 1.66 -3.19 -10.49
CA MET A 85 2.70 -2.33 -11.10
C MET A 85 2.52 -2.10 -12.61
N ARG A 86 1.50 -2.69 -13.23
CA ARG A 86 1.15 -2.49 -14.64
C ARG A 86 0.06 -1.44 -14.78
#